data_AF-A0A9D9T8K8-F1
#
_entry.id   AF-A0A9D9T8K8-F1
#
_cell.length_a   1.000
_cell.length_b   1.000
_cell.length_c   1.000
_cell.angle_alpha   90.00
_cell.angle_beta   90.00
_cell.angle_gamma   90.00
#
_symmetry.space_group_name_H-M   'P 1'
#
loop_
_entity.id
_entity.type
_entity.pdbx_description
1 polymer ?
#
loop_
_entity_poly.entity_id
_entity_poly.type
_entity_poly.pdbx_seq_one_letter_code
_entity_poly.pdbx_strand_id
1 'polypeptide(L)'
;MHVPIDWLKQKNREFRDAGVDPKRRPWEALSRYSIEFRSKFSLDSPIAEEIFEYFKTNSKSGAHHVGSLYDSVYFYDAAFWVVSIPIMYGTVQLDSSKSLREMPEQIKRELLSTPETAWDFVVFWADCVDYGLGISELSAQSVLDPFGRQLLMAADQELRSAISQLKENRPNERALMTCRMATEIFLKAYIALKVGLTEKQAREFGHNLDKLFDRFLECSGYLNWEVARNKLEVFPSVQDRYSEQSHPAANLWTGFALAQSIGTLIVREKSGRNTISQIRPSKDQ
;
A
#
# COMPACT_ATOMS: atom_id res chain seq x y z
N MET A 1 -35.32 -11.90 -13.66
CA MET A 1 -35.86 -10.74 -12.93
C MET A 1 -34.90 -9.60 -13.21
N HIS A 2 -35.36 -8.51 -13.82
CA HIS A 2 -34.52 -7.40 -14.25
C HIS A 2 -34.56 -6.26 -13.22
N VAL A 3 -33.45 -5.54 -13.08
CA VAL A 3 -33.36 -4.36 -12.22
C VAL A 3 -33.97 -3.16 -12.94
N PRO A 4 -34.96 -2.45 -12.35
CA PRO A 4 -35.55 -1.29 -13.00
C PRO A 4 -34.51 -0.19 -13.28
N ILE A 5 -34.39 0.23 -14.54
CA ILE A 5 -33.38 1.22 -14.94
C ILE A 5 -33.57 2.58 -14.26
N ASP A 6 -34.83 2.97 -14.00
CA ASP A 6 -35.14 4.24 -13.32
C ASP A 6 -34.73 4.21 -11.86
N TRP A 7 -34.79 3.03 -11.22
CA TRP A 7 -34.25 2.83 -9.88
C TRP A 7 -32.73 3.00 -9.87
N LEU A 8 -32.02 2.42 -10.84
CA LEU A 8 -30.56 2.58 -10.98
C LEU A 8 -30.14 4.05 -11.21
N LYS A 9 -30.86 4.78 -12.05
CA LYS A 9 -30.64 6.22 -12.28
C LYS A 9 -30.86 7.04 -11.03
N GLN A 10 -31.93 6.76 -10.28
CA GLN A 10 -32.22 7.42 -9.02
C GLN A 10 -31.09 7.19 -8.02
N LYS A 11 -30.69 5.93 -7.79
CA LYS A 11 -29.60 5.60 -6.86
C LYS A 11 -28.27 6.22 -7.25
N ASN A 12 -27.92 6.24 -8.54
CA ASN A 12 -26.68 6.90 -8.98
C ASN A 12 -26.69 8.42 -8.73
N ARG A 13 -27.86 9.07 -8.80
CA ARG A 13 -27.99 10.49 -8.39
C ARG A 13 -27.83 10.65 -6.89
N GLU A 14 -28.54 9.86 -6.09
CA GLU A 14 -28.40 9.87 -4.62
C GLU A 14 -26.94 9.69 -4.18
N PHE A 15 -26.23 8.73 -4.77
CA PHE A 15 -24.82 8.47 -4.48
C PHE A 15 -23.90 9.61 -4.91
N ARG A 16 -24.21 10.28 -6.02
CA ARG A 16 -23.44 11.43 -6.49
C ARG A 16 -23.60 12.61 -5.53
N ASP A 17 -24.83 12.90 -5.13
CA ASP A 17 -25.16 14.00 -4.22
C ASP A 17 -24.57 13.75 -2.82
N ALA A 18 -24.51 12.49 -2.39
CA ALA A 18 -23.87 12.07 -1.13
C ALA A 18 -22.33 11.94 -1.23
N GLY A 19 -21.71 12.22 -2.38
CA GLY A 19 -20.26 12.12 -2.56
C GLY A 19 -19.70 10.69 -2.47
N VAL A 20 -20.53 9.67 -2.68
CA VAL A 20 -20.10 8.27 -2.65
C VAL A 20 -19.14 8.02 -3.81
N ASP A 21 -17.94 7.50 -3.49
CA ASP A 21 -16.92 7.12 -4.47
C ASP A 21 -17.52 6.17 -5.52
N PRO A 22 -17.36 6.45 -6.84
CA PRO A 22 -17.81 5.58 -7.94
C PRO A 22 -17.56 4.08 -7.71
N LYS A 23 -16.41 3.70 -7.15
CA LYS A 23 -16.06 2.28 -6.91
C LYS A 23 -16.98 1.58 -5.90
N ARG A 24 -17.58 2.34 -4.97
CA ARG A 24 -18.48 1.84 -3.93
C ARG A 24 -19.94 1.77 -4.38
N ARG A 25 -20.29 2.52 -5.43
CA ARG A 25 -21.69 2.65 -5.88
C ARG A 25 -22.34 1.34 -6.32
N PRO A 26 -21.68 0.43 -7.05
CA PRO A 26 -22.27 -0.87 -7.40
C PRO A 26 -22.61 -1.69 -6.15
N TRP A 27 -21.70 -1.73 -5.17
CA TRP A 27 -21.87 -2.45 -3.91
C TRP A 27 -22.97 -1.86 -3.03
N GLU A 28 -23.01 -0.52 -2.93
CA GLU A 28 -24.06 0.18 -2.19
C GLU A 28 -25.43 0.00 -2.86
N ALA A 29 -25.50 0.06 -4.20
CA ALA A 29 -26.73 -0.27 -4.93
C ALA A 29 -27.15 -1.72 -4.68
N LEU A 30 -26.22 -2.67 -4.74
CA LEU A 30 -26.50 -4.09 -4.50
C LEU A 30 -27.09 -4.29 -3.09
N SER A 31 -26.49 -3.69 -2.07
CA SER A 31 -26.98 -3.71 -0.70
C SER A 31 -28.39 -3.12 -0.58
N ARG A 32 -28.61 -1.93 -1.14
CA ARG A 32 -29.93 -1.26 -1.12
C ARG A 32 -30.98 -2.06 -1.88
N TYR A 33 -30.63 -2.66 -3.01
CA TYR A 33 -31.54 -3.50 -3.78
C TYR A 33 -31.98 -4.73 -2.96
N SER A 34 -31.05 -5.40 -2.28
CA SER A 34 -31.38 -6.54 -1.41
C SER A 34 -32.33 -6.15 -0.28
N ILE A 35 -32.12 -4.98 0.34
CA ILE A 35 -32.95 -4.46 1.43
C ILE A 35 -34.34 -4.04 0.93
N GLU A 36 -34.41 -3.21 -0.12
CA GLU A 36 -35.65 -2.63 -0.63
C GLU A 36 -36.56 -3.69 -1.27
N PHE A 37 -35.99 -4.64 -2.02
CA PHE A 37 -36.74 -5.70 -2.70
C PHE A 37 -36.77 -7.01 -1.90
N ARG A 38 -36.29 -7.02 -0.65
CA ARG A 38 -36.22 -8.18 0.26
C ARG A 38 -35.71 -9.46 -0.43
N SER A 39 -34.73 -9.30 -1.30
CA SER A 39 -34.24 -10.35 -2.18
C SER A 39 -32.85 -10.79 -1.74
N LYS A 40 -32.66 -12.11 -1.60
CA LYS A 40 -31.34 -12.71 -1.42
C LYS A 40 -30.87 -13.18 -2.78
N PHE A 41 -29.70 -12.73 -3.18
CA PHE A 41 -29.07 -13.15 -4.44
C PHE A 41 -27.57 -13.30 -4.20
N SER A 42 -26.96 -14.15 -5.00
CA SER A 42 -25.52 -14.37 -5.01
C SER A 42 -24.82 -13.32 -5.88
N LEU A 43 -23.52 -13.13 -5.69
CA LEU A 43 -22.73 -12.12 -6.43
C LEU A 43 -22.56 -12.44 -7.92
N ASP A 44 -22.75 -13.71 -8.29
CA ASP A 44 -22.79 -14.22 -9.67
C ASP A 44 -24.21 -14.20 -10.28
N SER A 45 -25.18 -13.57 -9.61
CA SER A 45 -26.54 -13.48 -10.13
C SER A 45 -26.67 -12.46 -11.26
N PRO A 46 -27.61 -12.66 -12.21
CA PRO A 46 -27.89 -11.67 -13.26
C PRO A 46 -28.25 -10.28 -12.71
N ILE A 47 -28.85 -10.21 -11.52
CA ILE A 47 -29.17 -8.95 -10.82
C ILE A 47 -27.89 -8.21 -10.44
N ALA A 48 -26.89 -8.92 -9.92
CA ALA A 48 -25.61 -8.34 -9.57
C ALA A 48 -24.88 -7.84 -10.84
N GLU A 49 -24.86 -8.65 -11.91
CA GLU A 49 -24.27 -8.26 -13.19
C GLU A 49 -24.91 -6.99 -13.77
N GLU A 50 -26.25 -6.90 -13.78
CA GLU A 50 -26.97 -5.72 -14.27
C GLU A 50 -26.65 -4.45 -13.49
N ILE A 51 -26.57 -4.54 -12.16
CA ILE A 51 -26.20 -3.39 -11.30
C ILE A 51 -24.76 -2.97 -11.62
N PHE A 52 -23.82 -3.92 -11.68
CA PHE A 52 -22.40 -3.61 -11.92
C PHE A 52 -22.17 -3.02 -13.31
N GLU A 53 -22.78 -3.57 -14.35
CA GLU A 53 -22.66 -3.06 -15.72
C GLU A 53 -23.30 -1.68 -15.89
N TYR A 54 -24.44 -1.41 -15.23
CA TYR A 54 -25.02 -0.06 -15.24
C TYR A 54 -24.03 0.97 -14.69
N PHE A 55 -23.46 0.73 -13.51
CA PHE A 55 -22.52 1.68 -12.93
C PHE A 55 -21.24 1.80 -13.76
N LYS A 56 -20.67 0.67 -14.22
CA LYS A 56 -19.50 0.61 -15.11
C LYS A 56 -19.63 1.48 -16.36
N THR A 57 -20.80 1.44 -17.00
CA THR A 57 -21.09 2.22 -18.22
C THR A 57 -21.44 3.68 -17.95
N ASN A 58 -21.84 4.03 -16.73
CA ASN A 58 -22.32 5.37 -16.35
C ASN A 58 -21.33 6.16 -15.48
N SER A 59 -20.06 5.73 -15.41
CA SER A 59 -18.97 6.51 -14.82
C SER A 59 -17.73 6.48 -15.69
N LYS A 60 -16.71 7.26 -15.31
CA LYS A 60 -15.42 7.29 -16.02
C LYS A 60 -14.85 5.86 -16.16
N SER A 61 -14.29 5.55 -17.32
CA SER A 61 -13.60 4.27 -17.53
C SER A 61 -12.55 4.05 -16.43
N GLY A 62 -12.53 2.84 -15.85
CA GLY A 62 -11.68 2.53 -14.69
C GLY A 62 -12.26 2.94 -13.33
N ALA A 63 -13.31 3.77 -13.25
CA ALA A 63 -13.87 4.22 -11.97
C ALA A 63 -14.53 3.11 -11.14
N HIS A 64 -14.85 1.99 -11.78
CA HIS A 64 -15.42 0.80 -11.15
C HIS A 64 -14.45 -0.37 -11.11
N HIS A 65 -13.20 -0.19 -11.56
CA HIS A 65 -12.19 -1.19 -11.24
C HIS A 65 -12.13 -1.29 -9.72
N VAL A 66 -12.45 -2.47 -9.21
CA VAL A 66 -12.03 -2.88 -7.87
C VAL A 66 -10.51 -2.80 -7.93
N GLY A 67 -9.97 -1.70 -7.43
CA GLY A 67 -8.54 -1.45 -7.40
C GLY A 67 -7.84 -2.57 -6.64
N SER A 68 -6.51 -2.51 -6.64
CA SER A 68 -5.77 -3.25 -5.64
C SER A 68 -6.14 -2.72 -4.24
N LEU A 69 -6.02 -3.59 -3.24
CA LEU A 69 -5.98 -3.18 -1.85
C LEU A 69 -4.83 -2.20 -1.62
N TYR A 70 -3.70 -2.50 -2.26
CA TYR A 70 -2.47 -1.73 -2.19
C TYR A 70 -1.67 -1.95 -3.46
N ASP A 71 -1.15 -0.86 -4.03
CA ASP A 71 -0.16 -0.90 -5.10
C ASP A 71 1.19 -0.52 -4.52
N SER A 72 2.23 -1.19 -4.99
CA SER A 72 3.63 -0.91 -4.72
C SER A 72 4.44 -1.03 -6.00
N VAL A 73 5.77 -0.83 -5.91
CA VAL A 73 6.70 -1.04 -7.02
C VAL A 73 7.85 -1.94 -6.57
N TYR A 74 8.32 -2.82 -7.44
CA TYR A 74 9.47 -3.68 -7.21
C TYR A 74 10.53 -3.42 -8.27
N PHE A 75 11.77 -3.20 -7.86
CA PHE A 75 12.87 -2.94 -8.79
C PHE A 75 13.53 -4.24 -9.25
N TYR A 76 13.45 -4.53 -10.54
CA TYR A 76 14.09 -5.69 -11.15
C TYR A 76 14.45 -5.37 -12.61
N ASP A 77 15.59 -5.87 -13.07
CA ASP A 77 16.08 -5.66 -14.44
C ASP A 77 16.08 -4.17 -14.86
N ALA A 78 16.65 -3.33 -13.99
CA ALA A 78 16.75 -1.88 -14.17
C ALA A 78 15.40 -1.13 -14.36
N ALA A 79 14.28 -1.76 -14.04
CA ALA A 79 12.94 -1.19 -14.15
C ALA A 79 12.14 -1.34 -12.84
N PHE A 80 11.20 -0.41 -12.63
CA PHE A 80 10.22 -0.50 -11.55
C PHE A 80 8.94 -1.15 -12.08
N TRP A 81 8.58 -2.29 -11.49
CA TRP A 81 7.40 -3.07 -11.86
C TRP A 81 6.31 -2.88 -10.81
N VAL A 82 5.08 -2.59 -11.25
CA VAL A 82 3.95 -2.46 -10.33
C VAL A 82 3.63 -3.81 -9.69
N VAL A 83 3.54 -3.81 -8.36
CA VAL A 83 3.07 -4.94 -7.54
C VAL A 83 1.69 -4.58 -7.00
N SER A 84 0.65 -5.22 -7.55
CA SER A 84 -0.73 -4.98 -7.12
C SER A 84 -1.21 -6.08 -6.18
N ILE A 85 -1.57 -5.70 -4.96
CA ILE A 85 -2.15 -6.60 -3.96
C ILE A 85 -3.67 -6.66 -4.17
N PRO A 86 -4.27 -7.83 -4.46
CA PRO A 86 -5.70 -7.92 -4.68
C PRO A 86 -6.50 -7.68 -3.40
N ILE A 87 -7.75 -7.22 -3.54
CA ILE A 87 -8.72 -7.29 -2.44
C ILE A 87 -9.12 -8.75 -2.25
N MET A 88 -9.11 -9.22 -1.00
CA MET A 88 -9.37 -10.62 -0.63
C MET A 88 -10.53 -10.72 0.35
N TYR A 89 -11.37 -11.73 0.19
CA TYR A 89 -12.45 -12.06 1.12
C TYR A 89 -12.38 -13.54 1.48
N GLY A 90 -12.42 -13.86 2.78
CA GLY A 90 -12.36 -15.24 3.27
C GLY A 90 -10.97 -15.87 3.17
N THR A 91 -10.93 -17.20 3.01
CA THR A 91 -9.67 -17.96 2.83
C THR A 91 -9.35 -18.06 1.35
N VAL A 92 -8.18 -17.57 0.95
CA VAL A 92 -7.73 -17.56 -0.45
C VAL A 92 -6.32 -18.14 -0.56
N GLN A 93 -6.04 -18.80 -1.68
CA GLN A 93 -4.68 -19.16 -2.07
C GLN A 93 -4.19 -18.13 -3.08
N LEU A 94 -3.08 -17.46 -2.77
CA LEU A 94 -2.49 -16.44 -3.62
C LEU A 94 -1.20 -16.92 -4.23
N ASP A 95 -0.98 -16.46 -5.46
CA ASP A 95 0.27 -16.62 -6.20
C ASP A 95 0.87 -15.22 -6.34
N SER A 96 2.01 -14.99 -5.70
CA SER A 96 2.68 -13.68 -5.66
C SER A 96 3.09 -13.20 -7.05
N SER A 97 3.36 -14.11 -7.99
CA SER A 97 3.74 -13.76 -9.36
C SER A 97 2.62 -13.03 -10.11
N LYS A 98 1.36 -13.32 -9.76
CA LYS A 98 0.18 -12.66 -10.36
C LYS A 98 0.02 -11.21 -9.94
N SER A 99 0.75 -10.76 -8.92
CA SER A 99 0.80 -9.34 -8.53
C SER A 99 1.66 -8.50 -9.49
N LEU A 100 2.54 -9.12 -10.29
CA LEU A 100 3.37 -8.47 -11.33
C LEU A 100 2.66 -8.49 -12.69
N ARG A 101 1.54 -7.78 -12.82
CA ARG A 101 0.66 -7.87 -13.99
C ARG A 101 1.29 -7.38 -15.29
N GLU A 102 2.07 -6.31 -15.20
CA GLU A 102 2.66 -5.63 -16.37
C GLU A 102 4.03 -6.21 -16.76
N MET A 103 4.64 -7.02 -15.90
CA MET A 103 5.92 -7.67 -16.19
C MET A 103 5.72 -8.73 -17.30
N PRO A 104 6.59 -8.81 -18.32
CA PRO A 104 6.57 -9.90 -19.29
C PRO A 104 6.78 -11.27 -18.64
N GLU A 105 6.10 -12.31 -19.13
CA GLU A 105 6.19 -13.68 -18.58
C GLU A 105 7.61 -14.27 -18.63
N GLN A 106 8.43 -13.87 -19.60
CA GLN A 106 9.84 -14.28 -19.63
C GLN A 106 10.62 -13.69 -18.45
N ILE A 107 10.51 -12.38 -18.22
CA ILE A 107 11.19 -11.69 -17.11
C ILE A 107 10.68 -12.21 -15.76
N LYS A 108 9.38 -12.47 -15.62
CA LYS A 108 8.82 -13.14 -14.43
C LYS A 108 9.45 -14.50 -14.17
N ARG A 109 9.59 -15.34 -15.20
CA ARG A 109 10.24 -16.66 -15.06
C ARG A 109 11.70 -16.52 -14.66
N GLU A 110 12.42 -15.56 -15.24
CA GLU A 110 13.82 -15.28 -14.87
C GLU A 110 13.94 -14.84 -13.39
N LEU A 111 13.11 -13.89 -12.95
CA LEU A 111 13.02 -13.45 -11.55
C LEU A 111 12.80 -14.62 -10.57
N LEU A 112 11.89 -15.54 -10.94
CA LEU A 112 11.49 -16.66 -10.11
C LEU A 112 12.42 -17.89 -10.23
N SER A 113 13.30 -17.92 -11.23
CA SER A 113 14.22 -19.03 -11.47
C SER A 113 15.43 -19.04 -10.51
N THR A 114 15.81 -17.88 -9.99
CA THR A 114 16.91 -17.74 -9.04
C THR A 114 16.34 -17.73 -7.61
N PRO A 115 16.67 -18.72 -6.75
CA PRO A 115 16.04 -18.86 -5.44
C PRO A 115 16.14 -17.61 -4.54
N GLU A 116 17.28 -16.92 -4.58
CA GLU A 116 17.52 -15.72 -3.79
C GLU A 116 16.61 -14.56 -4.22
N THR A 117 16.58 -14.23 -5.51
CA THR A 117 15.71 -13.16 -6.04
C THR A 117 14.23 -13.50 -5.93
N ALA A 118 13.87 -14.77 -6.12
CA ALA A 118 12.50 -15.23 -5.94
C ALA A 118 12.06 -15.05 -4.49
N TRP A 119 12.93 -15.42 -3.53
CA TRP A 119 12.64 -15.24 -2.11
C TRP A 119 12.56 -13.76 -1.73
N ASP A 120 13.49 -12.93 -2.19
CA ASP A 120 13.46 -11.48 -1.95
C ASP A 120 12.17 -10.83 -2.46
N PHE A 121 11.71 -11.22 -3.66
CA PHE A 121 10.42 -10.77 -4.19
C PHE A 121 9.25 -11.26 -3.33
N VAL A 122 9.25 -12.52 -2.91
CA VAL A 122 8.19 -13.10 -2.08
C VAL A 122 8.10 -12.41 -0.70
N VAL A 123 9.25 -12.12 -0.08
CA VAL A 123 9.33 -11.33 1.17
C VAL A 123 8.75 -9.94 0.95
N PHE A 124 9.18 -9.24 -0.10
CA PHE A 124 8.67 -7.92 -0.43
C PHE A 124 7.15 -7.91 -0.72
N TRP A 125 6.67 -8.92 -1.44
CA TRP A 125 5.24 -9.08 -1.70
C TRP A 125 4.45 -9.30 -0.41
N ALA A 126 4.96 -10.12 0.51
CA ALA A 126 4.34 -10.35 1.81
C ALA A 126 4.32 -9.08 2.68
N ASP A 127 5.37 -8.26 2.60
CA ASP A 127 5.41 -6.94 3.22
C ASP A 127 4.31 -6.03 2.66
N CYS A 128 4.11 -6.02 1.33
CA CYS A 128 3.04 -5.27 0.69
C CYS A 128 1.63 -5.74 1.13
N VAL A 129 1.43 -7.05 1.30
CA VAL A 129 0.16 -7.61 1.81
C VAL A 129 -0.10 -7.17 3.24
N ASP A 130 0.87 -7.36 4.14
CA ASP A 130 0.75 -6.99 5.55
C ASP A 130 0.54 -5.49 5.72
N TYR A 131 1.30 -4.68 4.98
CA TYR A 131 1.16 -3.23 4.97
C TYR A 131 -0.21 -2.80 4.46
N GLY A 132 -0.63 -3.27 3.28
CA GLY A 132 -1.89 -2.87 2.65
C GLY A 132 -3.12 -3.21 3.50
N LEU A 133 -3.16 -4.40 4.10
CA LEU A 133 -4.25 -4.79 4.99
C LEU A 133 -4.18 -4.03 6.31
N GLY A 134 -3.02 -4.00 6.94
CA GLY A 134 -2.92 -3.46 8.29
C GLY A 134 -2.97 -1.93 8.34
N ILE A 135 -2.52 -1.19 7.33
CA ILE A 135 -2.68 0.28 7.29
C ILE A 135 -4.17 0.66 7.23
N SER A 136 -4.96 -0.07 6.45
CA SER A 136 -6.41 0.12 6.37
C SER A 136 -7.08 -0.14 7.72
N GLU A 137 -6.67 -1.20 8.43
CA GLU A 137 -7.22 -1.53 9.75
C GLU A 137 -6.84 -0.48 10.79
N LEU A 138 -5.57 -0.10 10.86
CA LEU A 138 -5.06 0.88 11.82
C LEU A 138 -5.66 2.28 11.60
N SER A 139 -6.00 2.64 10.36
CA SER A 139 -6.69 3.90 10.05
C SER A 139 -8.08 4.00 10.70
N ALA A 140 -8.75 2.86 10.89
CA ALA A 140 -10.09 2.79 11.46
C ALA A 140 -10.09 2.63 13.00
N GLN A 141 -8.93 2.40 13.62
CA GLN A 141 -8.83 2.17 15.06
C GLN A 141 -8.73 3.48 15.86
N SER A 142 -9.62 3.65 16.82
CA SER A 142 -9.62 4.79 17.77
C SER A 142 -8.67 4.62 18.95
N VAL A 143 -8.13 3.42 19.16
CA VAL A 143 -7.31 3.06 20.34
C VAL A 143 -5.86 3.50 20.21
N LEU A 144 -5.38 3.77 18.99
CA LEU A 144 -4.01 4.24 18.77
C LEU A 144 -3.82 5.66 19.30
N ASP A 145 -2.60 5.96 19.76
CA ASP A 145 -2.20 7.32 20.11
C ASP A 145 -2.55 8.28 18.94
N PRO A 146 -3.29 9.38 19.20
CA PRO A 146 -3.77 10.24 18.12
C PRO A 146 -2.66 10.85 17.27
N PHE A 147 -1.54 11.25 17.89
CA PHE A 147 -0.43 11.88 17.20
C PHE A 147 0.37 10.84 16.41
N GLY A 148 0.66 9.69 16.99
CA GLY A 148 1.29 8.56 16.30
C GLY A 148 0.47 8.08 15.11
N ARG A 149 -0.86 8.01 15.23
CA ARG A 149 -1.76 7.68 14.13
C ARG A 149 -1.73 8.75 13.03
N GLN A 150 -1.74 10.03 13.41
CA GLN A 150 -1.64 11.13 12.44
C GLN A 150 -0.33 11.04 11.64
N LEU A 151 0.80 10.82 12.30
CA LEU A 151 2.09 10.61 11.65
C LEU A 151 2.07 9.38 10.73
N LEU A 152 1.50 8.26 11.19
CA LEU A 152 1.40 7.05 10.39
C LEU A 152 0.62 7.27 9.09
N MET A 153 -0.51 8.00 9.15
CA MET A 153 -1.30 8.32 7.96
C MET A 153 -0.58 9.31 7.04
N ALA A 154 0.15 10.28 7.59
CA ALA A 154 0.97 11.20 6.80
C ALA A 154 2.12 10.44 6.08
N ALA A 155 2.74 9.48 6.75
CA ALA A 155 3.79 8.65 6.15
C ALA A 155 3.24 7.72 5.04
N ASP A 156 2.05 7.14 5.21
CA ASP A 156 1.36 6.38 4.15
C ASP A 156 1.10 7.26 2.91
N GLN A 157 0.66 8.51 3.10
CA GLN A 157 0.48 9.45 1.99
C GLN A 157 1.78 9.72 1.23
N GLU A 158 2.88 9.98 1.94
CA GLU A 158 4.20 10.17 1.31
C GLU A 158 4.67 8.90 0.59
N LEU A 159 4.53 7.72 1.20
CA LEU A 159 4.90 6.46 0.58
C LEU A 159 4.10 6.20 -0.72
N ARG A 160 2.79 6.45 -0.71
CA ARG A 160 1.93 6.35 -1.91
C ARG A 160 2.31 7.37 -2.99
N SER A 161 2.74 8.57 -2.59
CA SER A 161 3.28 9.58 -3.49
C SER A 161 4.55 9.07 -4.17
N ALA A 162 5.48 8.48 -3.40
CA ALA A 162 6.69 7.87 -3.95
C ALA A 162 6.38 6.73 -4.92
N ILE A 163 5.43 5.85 -4.59
CA ILE A 163 4.95 4.78 -5.50
C ILE A 163 4.45 5.39 -6.81
N SER A 164 3.69 6.48 -6.74
CA SER A 164 3.16 7.13 -7.93
C SER A 164 4.25 7.75 -8.81
N GLN A 165 5.34 8.22 -8.22
CA GLN A 165 6.49 8.78 -8.93
C GLN A 165 7.37 7.69 -9.56
N LEU A 166 7.50 6.53 -8.90
CA LEU A 166 8.33 5.42 -9.36
C LEU A 166 7.66 4.58 -10.46
N LYS A 167 6.33 4.49 -10.47
CA LYS A 167 5.58 3.72 -11.49
C LYS A 167 5.47 4.42 -12.84
N GLU A 168 5.97 5.66 -12.97
CA GLU A 168 6.00 6.36 -14.25
C GLU A 168 6.95 5.65 -15.23
N ASN A 169 6.66 5.69 -16.54
CA ASN A 169 7.54 5.12 -17.58
C ASN A 169 8.99 5.63 -17.49
N ARG A 170 9.17 6.83 -16.94
CA ARG A 170 10.45 7.36 -16.48
C ARG A 170 10.30 7.68 -15.00
N PRO A 171 10.86 6.86 -14.10
CA PRO A 171 10.75 7.09 -12.66
C PRO A 171 11.20 8.49 -12.31
N ASN A 172 10.36 9.21 -11.58
CA ASN A 172 10.67 10.56 -11.16
C ASN A 172 11.63 10.51 -9.96
N GLU A 173 12.84 11.03 -10.13
CA GLU A 173 13.90 10.95 -9.14
C GLU A 173 13.60 11.72 -7.84
N ARG A 174 12.60 12.63 -7.87
CA ARG A 174 12.05 13.23 -6.64
C ARG A 174 11.44 12.20 -5.70
N ALA A 175 11.13 10.99 -6.18
CA ALA A 175 10.71 9.87 -5.35
C ALA A 175 11.66 9.61 -4.19
N LEU A 176 12.98 9.82 -4.35
CA LEU A 176 13.93 9.60 -3.27
C LEU A 176 13.73 10.56 -2.10
N MET A 177 13.46 11.84 -2.40
CA MET A 177 13.15 12.83 -1.38
C MET A 177 11.81 12.54 -0.69
N THR A 178 10.83 12.08 -1.45
CA THR A 178 9.54 11.63 -0.92
C THR A 178 9.70 10.39 -0.03
N CYS A 179 10.53 9.41 -0.42
CA CYS A 179 10.88 8.24 0.41
C CYS A 179 11.60 8.64 1.70
N ARG A 180 12.50 9.63 1.63
CA ARG A 180 13.17 10.20 2.81
C ARG A 180 12.13 10.78 3.79
N MET A 181 11.18 11.56 3.29
CA MET A 181 10.10 12.13 4.12
C MET A 181 9.24 11.03 4.73
N ALA A 182 8.81 10.04 3.93
CA ALA A 182 8.06 8.89 4.44
C ALA A 182 8.83 8.16 5.54
N THR A 183 10.12 7.90 5.35
CA THR A 183 11.00 7.24 6.34
C THR A 183 11.09 8.05 7.63
N GLU A 184 11.32 9.36 7.55
CA GLU A 184 11.38 10.25 8.71
C GLU A 184 10.08 10.21 9.51
N ILE A 185 8.94 10.31 8.83
CA ILE A 185 7.62 10.35 9.46
C ILE A 185 7.28 8.96 10.02
N PHE A 186 7.60 7.85 9.34
CA PHE A 186 7.41 6.50 9.87
C PHE A 186 8.22 6.27 11.15
N LEU A 187 9.50 6.67 11.20
CA LEU A 187 10.31 6.54 12.40
C LEU A 187 9.69 7.33 13.57
N LYS A 188 9.27 8.58 13.33
CA LYS A 188 8.55 9.39 14.33
C LYS A 188 7.24 8.73 14.75
N ALA A 189 6.48 8.17 13.80
CA ALA A 189 5.22 7.47 14.06
C ALA A 189 5.45 6.24 14.95
N TYR A 190 6.48 5.43 14.65
CA TYR A 190 6.83 4.27 15.48
C TYR A 190 7.13 4.70 16.91
N ILE A 191 8.03 5.68 17.10
CA ILE A 191 8.42 6.16 18.43
C ILE A 191 7.20 6.73 19.17
N ALA A 192 6.34 7.49 18.49
CA ALA A 192 5.08 7.99 19.04
C ALA A 192 4.17 6.86 19.53
N LEU A 193 3.93 5.86 18.69
CA LEU A 193 3.08 4.72 19.00
C LEU A 193 3.68 3.74 20.01
N LYS A 194 5.00 3.78 20.26
CA LYS A 194 5.71 2.87 21.17
C LYS A 194 5.89 3.47 22.56
N VAL A 195 6.35 4.72 22.64
CA VAL A 195 6.75 5.36 23.91
C VAL A 195 6.11 6.73 24.14
N GLY A 196 5.17 7.16 23.29
CA GLY A 196 4.42 8.41 23.50
C GLY A 196 5.18 9.69 23.14
N LEU A 197 5.90 9.70 22.01
CA LEU A 197 6.52 10.90 21.46
C LEU A 197 5.50 12.01 21.23
N THR A 198 5.71 13.18 21.82
CA THR A 198 4.86 14.36 21.61
C THR A 198 5.28 15.14 20.36
N GLU A 199 4.41 16.02 19.85
CA GLU A 199 4.73 16.90 18.72
C GLU A 199 5.96 17.78 18.99
N LYS A 200 6.10 18.30 20.22
CA LYS A 200 7.27 19.10 20.61
C LYS A 200 8.57 18.29 20.49
N GLN A 201 8.59 17.07 21.04
CA GLN A 201 9.76 16.20 20.96
C GLN A 201 10.04 15.77 19.51
N ALA A 202 9.01 15.48 18.72
CA ALA A 202 9.17 15.16 17.30
C ALA A 202 9.84 16.30 16.51
N ARG A 203 9.60 17.57 16.87
CA ARG A 203 10.28 18.74 16.31
C ARG A 203 11.74 18.86 16.76
N GLU A 204 12.05 18.46 17.99
CA GLU A 204 13.44 18.48 18.52
C GLU A 204 14.36 17.51 17.78
N PHE A 205 13.84 16.36 17.31
CA PHE A 205 14.59 15.47 16.40
C PHE A 205 14.87 16.11 15.03
N GLY A 206 14.13 17.16 14.66
CA GLY A 206 14.26 17.83 13.38
C GLY A 206 14.08 16.86 12.21
N HIS A 207 14.98 16.97 11.23
CA HIS A 207 15.03 16.11 10.04
C HIS A 207 16.21 15.12 10.06
N ASN A 208 16.81 14.87 11.23
CA ASN A 208 17.99 14.01 11.34
C ASN A 208 17.56 12.53 11.38
N LEU A 209 17.78 11.81 10.28
CA LEU A 209 17.37 10.41 10.16
C LEU A 209 18.16 9.49 11.08
N ASP A 210 19.47 9.69 11.23
CA ASP A 210 20.31 8.86 12.11
C ASP A 210 19.83 8.91 13.57
N LYS A 211 19.57 10.10 14.10
CA LYS A 211 19.04 10.27 15.46
C LYS A 211 17.66 9.63 15.64
N LEU A 212 16.81 9.71 14.63
CA LEU A 212 15.50 9.05 14.66
C LEU A 212 15.65 7.54 14.59
N PHE A 213 16.59 7.03 13.79
CA PHE A 213 16.86 5.61 13.65
C PHE A 213 17.45 5.03 14.94
N ASP A 214 18.39 5.73 15.58
CA ASP A 214 18.93 5.38 16.90
C ASP A 214 17.80 5.26 17.93
N ARG A 215 16.94 6.27 17.99
CA ARG A 215 15.81 6.27 18.93
C ARG A 215 14.81 5.15 18.63
N PHE A 216 14.60 4.83 17.35
CA PHE A 216 13.79 3.71 16.92
C PHE A 216 14.37 2.37 17.40
N LEU A 217 15.67 2.13 17.21
CA LEU A 217 16.32 0.90 17.65
C LEU A 217 16.28 0.75 19.17
N GLU A 218 16.54 1.84 19.90
CA GLU A 218 16.49 1.88 21.36
C GLU A 218 15.11 1.52 21.90
N CYS A 219 14.03 2.08 21.33
CA CYS A 219 12.68 1.87 21.85
C CYS A 219 11.98 0.62 21.31
N SER A 220 12.42 0.10 20.16
CA SER A 220 11.85 -1.10 19.54
C SER A 220 12.47 -2.40 20.05
N GLY A 221 13.77 -2.39 20.38
CA GLY A 221 14.54 -3.59 20.66
C GLY A 221 14.98 -4.37 19.41
N TYR A 222 14.71 -3.86 18.20
CA TYR A 222 15.07 -4.52 16.93
C TYR A 222 16.55 -4.28 16.56
N LEU A 223 17.50 -4.72 17.39
CA LEU A 223 18.93 -4.52 17.13
C LEU A 223 19.41 -5.12 15.80
N ASN A 224 18.73 -6.14 15.28
CA ASN A 224 19.01 -6.71 13.97
C ASN A 224 18.76 -5.74 12.79
N TRP A 225 18.06 -4.62 13.03
CA TRP A 225 17.85 -3.56 12.04
C TRP A 225 19.03 -2.59 11.91
N GLU A 226 20.07 -2.71 12.74
CA GLU A 226 21.28 -1.89 12.62
C GLU A 226 21.91 -2.00 11.21
N VAL A 227 21.79 -3.17 10.56
CA VAL A 227 22.26 -3.38 9.18
C VAL A 227 21.57 -2.49 8.15
N ALA A 228 20.39 -1.95 8.46
CA ALA A 228 19.66 -1.03 7.60
C ALA A 228 20.13 0.43 7.74
N ARG A 229 20.99 0.76 8.72
CA ARG A 229 21.52 2.12 8.92
C ARG A 229 22.21 2.64 7.68
N ASN A 230 23.06 1.84 7.05
CA ASN A 230 23.81 2.24 5.86
C ASN A 230 22.88 2.59 4.68
N LYS A 231 21.64 2.07 4.68
CA LYS A 231 20.64 2.41 3.66
C LYS A 231 20.10 3.83 3.82
N LEU A 232 20.32 4.52 4.95
CA LEU A 232 19.96 5.92 5.12
C LEU A 232 20.84 6.86 4.29
N GLU A 233 22.05 6.43 3.94
CA GLU A 233 23.03 7.23 3.18
C GLU A 233 22.57 7.56 1.76
N VAL A 234 21.64 6.77 1.20
CA VAL A 234 21.08 7.05 -0.14
C VAL A 234 20.18 8.27 -0.14
N PHE A 235 19.67 8.70 1.01
CA PHE A 235 18.73 9.81 1.05
C PHE A 235 19.44 11.16 0.93
N PRO A 236 18.93 12.09 0.11
CA PRO A 236 19.48 13.43 0.01
C PRO A 236 19.28 14.21 1.31
N SER A 237 20.04 15.30 1.47
CA SER A 237 19.82 16.21 2.58
C SER A 237 18.45 16.86 2.46
N VAL A 238 17.83 17.17 3.59
CA VAL A 238 16.54 17.88 3.59
C VAL A 238 16.63 19.27 2.96
N GLN A 239 17.85 19.82 2.86
CA GLN A 239 18.12 21.12 2.27
C GLN A 239 18.11 21.07 0.73
N ASP A 240 18.25 19.87 0.14
CA ASP A 240 18.32 19.67 -1.31
C ASP A 240 16.94 19.63 -1.98
N ARG A 241 15.85 19.93 -1.26
CA ARG A 241 14.48 19.90 -1.80
C ARG A 241 14.26 20.78 -3.02
N TYR A 242 15.06 21.84 -3.16
CA TYR A 242 14.93 22.83 -4.24
C TYR A 242 16.00 22.68 -5.33
N SER A 243 16.96 21.76 -5.16
CA SER A 243 17.96 21.45 -6.19
C SER A 243 17.46 20.40 -7.17
N GLU A 244 18.05 20.41 -8.36
CA GLU A 244 17.91 19.31 -9.32
C GLU A 244 18.46 18.03 -8.68
N GLN A 245 17.70 16.95 -8.81
CA GLN A 245 18.03 15.65 -8.24
C GLN A 245 18.47 14.75 -9.39
N SER A 246 19.66 14.13 -9.25
CA SER A 246 20.17 13.11 -10.17
C SER A 246 20.62 11.88 -9.37
N HIS A 247 19.86 10.78 -9.43
CA HIS A 247 20.09 9.57 -8.63
C HIS A 247 19.97 8.29 -9.47
N PRO A 248 20.87 7.31 -9.29
CA PRO A 248 20.70 5.99 -9.87
C PRO A 248 19.40 5.32 -9.42
N ALA A 249 18.74 4.57 -10.31
CA ALA A 249 17.52 3.83 -9.98
C ALA A 249 17.67 2.87 -8.79
N ALA A 250 18.88 2.31 -8.58
CA ALA A 250 19.20 1.50 -7.41
C ALA A 250 19.09 2.27 -6.09
N ASN A 251 19.42 3.56 -6.07
CA ASN A 251 19.26 4.41 -4.89
C ASN A 251 17.78 4.71 -4.64
N LEU A 252 17.01 4.97 -5.71
CA LEU A 252 15.55 5.11 -5.63
C LEU A 252 14.92 3.87 -5.00
N TRP A 253 15.30 2.68 -5.47
CA TRP A 253 14.86 1.41 -4.91
C TRP A 253 15.26 1.25 -3.45
N THR A 254 16.52 1.52 -3.12
CA THR A 254 17.03 1.36 -1.74
C THR A 254 16.26 2.24 -0.76
N GLY A 255 16.03 3.51 -1.11
CA GLY A 255 15.26 4.44 -0.29
C GLY A 255 13.79 4.04 -0.18
N PHE A 256 13.18 3.61 -1.29
CA PHE A 256 11.80 3.14 -1.31
C PHE A 256 11.59 1.86 -0.47
N ALA A 257 12.42 0.85 -0.70
CA ALA A 257 12.35 -0.43 0.00
C ALA A 257 12.55 -0.24 1.52
N LEU A 258 13.43 0.67 1.93
CA LEU A 258 13.61 1.01 3.35
C LEU A 258 12.33 1.63 3.94
N ALA A 259 11.75 2.63 3.27
CA ALA A 259 10.51 3.28 3.71
C ALA A 259 9.35 2.27 3.82
N GLN A 260 9.18 1.43 2.80
CA GLN A 260 8.20 0.34 2.77
C GLN A 260 8.39 -0.62 3.95
N SER A 261 9.64 -1.04 4.21
CA SER A 261 9.95 -2.03 5.24
C SER A 261 9.68 -1.48 6.64
N ILE A 262 10.04 -0.21 6.91
CA ILE A 262 9.74 0.44 8.20
C ILE A 262 8.23 0.60 8.38
N GLY A 263 7.51 1.04 7.35
CA GLY A 263 6.05 1.12 7.36
C GLY A 263 5.41 -0.23 7.67
N THR A 264 5.87 -1.29 7.02
CA THR A 264 5.41 -2.66 7.22
C THR A 264 5.67 -3.14 8.65
N LEU A 265 6.86 -2.85 9.20
CA LEU A 265 7.20 -3.21 10.57
C LEU A 265 6.24 -2.58 11.60
N ILE A 266 5.94 -1.28 11.47
CA ILE A 266 4.96 -0.60 12.33
C ILE A 266 3.61 -1.33 12.24
N VAL A 267 3.15 -1.59 11.01
CA VAL A 267 1.85 -2.20 10.75
C VAL A 267 1.79 -3.60 11.34
N ARG A 268 2.80 -4.44 11.14
CA ARG A 268 2.86 -5.80 11.71
C ARG A 268 2.81 -5.78 13.23
N GLU A 269 3.61 -4.92 13.87
CA GLU A 269 3.65 -4.84 15.33
C GLU A 269 2.29 -4.42 15.92
N LYS A 270 1.57 -3.51 15.25
CA LYS A 270 0.30 -2.98 15.76
C LYS A 270 -0.93 -3.79 15.36
N SER A 271 -0.88 -4.51 14.24
CA SER A 271 -1.99 -5.35 13.75
C SER A 271 -1.84 -6.84 14.11
N GLY A 272 -0.64 -7.29 14.47
CA GLY A 272 -0.32 -8.71 14.68
C GLY A 272 -0.19 -9.52 13.38
N ARG A 273 -0.22 -8.86 12.21
CA ARG A 273 -0.12 -9.52 10.90
C ARG A 273 1.29 -10.02 10.63
N ASN A 274 1.38 -11.18 9.98
CA ASN A 274 2.63 -11.81 9.60
C ASN A 274 2.39 -12.77 8.42
N THR A 275 2.25 -12.22 7.22
CA THR A 275 2.02 -13.02 6.00
C THR A 275 3.22 -13.92 5.69
N ILE A 276 4.46 -13.46 5.97
CA ILE A 276 5.66 -14.26 5.70
C ILE A 276 5.67 -15.60 6.44
N SER A 277 5.13 -15.65 7.67
CA SER A 277 4.99 -16.90 8.44
C SER A 277 4.08 -17.95 7.81
N GLN A 278 3.23 -17.55 6.86
CA GLN A 278 2.23 -18.40 6.20
C GLN A 278 2.67 -18.84 4.80
N ILE A 279 3.82 -18.35 4.32
CA ILE A 279 4.33 -18.69 2.99
C ILE A 279 4.79 -20.14 2.98
N ARG A 280 4.28 -20.89 2.02
CA ARG A 280 4.72 -22.25 1.72
C ARG A 280 5.45 -22.23 0.38
N PRO A 281 6.65 -22.82 0.27
CA PRO A 281 7.25 -23.05 -1.03
C PRO A 281 6.25 -23.81 -1.91
N SER A 282 6.14 -23.43 -3.18
CA SER A 282 5.40 -24.26 -4.14
C SER A 282 6.11 -25.60 -4.19
N LYS A 283 5.47 -26.65 -3.63
CA LYS A 283 5.85 -28.01 -3.97
C LYS A 283 5.36 -28.22 -5.40
N ASP A 284 6.28 -28.57 -6.28
CA ASP A 284 6.06 -28.97 -7.67
C ASP A 284 5.94 -27.82 -8.68
N GLN A 285 7.06 -27.50 -9.33
CA GLN A 285 7.20 -27.47 -10.80
C GLN A 285 8.57 -28.05 -11.18
#